data_AF-A0A7K2XUM0-F1
#
_entry.id   AF-A0A7K2XUM0-F1
#
_cell.length_a   1.000
_cell.length_b   1.000
_cell.length_c   1.000
_cell.angle_alpha   90.00
_cell.angle_beta   90.00
_cell.angle_gamma   90.00
#
_symmetry.space_group_name_H-M   'P 1'
#
loop_
_entity.id
_entity.type
_entity.pdbx_description
1 polymer ?
#
loop_
_entity_poly.entity_id
_entity_poly.type
_entity_poly.pdbx_seq_one_letter_code
_entity_poly.pdbx_strand_id
1 'polypeptide(L)'
;MAPATLQGAERTGTAPAREDPDPPTPHETPDEWSPTPEELAAVRTTVARLRAAYPSVDVATVEATVEAAYGSFRQAKVRKYVPILAERRSRKALAAGSLPDPVRDGP
;
A
#
# COMPACT_ATOMS: atom_id res chain seq x y z
N MET A 1 -29.83 -22.01 -58.36
CA MET A 1 -30.24 -20.87 -57.51
C MET A 1 -30.88 -21.45 -56.26
N ALA A 2 -30.32 -21.14 -55.08
CA ALA A 2 -30.57 -21.76 -53.77
C ALA A 2 -31.95 -21.35 -53.14
N PRO A 3 -32.32 -21.68 -51.87
CA PRO A 3 -31.69 -22.55 -50.86
C PRO A 3 -32.66 -23.48 -50.07
N ALA A 4 -32.05 -24.27 -49.18
CA ALA A 4 -32.61 -25.15 -48.16
C ALA A 4 -33.50 -24.46 -47.11
N THR A 5 -34.45 -25.21 -46.52
CA THR A 5 -35.03 -24.88 -45.21
C THR A 5 -35.26 -26.12 -44.35
N LEU A 6 -34.83 -25.95 -43.09
CA LEU A 6 -35.28 -26.55 -41.83
C LEU A 6 -35.34 -28.07 -41.70
N GLN A 7 -34.30 -28.62 -41.06
CA GLN A 7 -34.42 -29.84 -40.27
C GLN A 7 -34.13 -29.50 -38.81
N GLY A 8 -35.19 -29.59 -38.01
CA GLY A 8 -35.09 -29.55 -36.55
C GLY A 8 -34.32 -30.77 -36.07
N ALA A 9 -33.32 -30.48 -35.25
CA ALA A 9 -32.43 -31.43 -34.61
C ALA A 9 -31.80 -30.65 -33.44
N GLU A 10 -31.78 -31.03 -32.17
CA GLU A 10 -32.18 -32.23 -31.45
C GLU A 10 -32.43 -31.70 -30.02
N ARG A 11 -33.59 -31.97 -29.39
CA ARG A 11 -33.65 -31.95 -27.92
C ARG A 11 -33.19 -33.31 -27.45
N THR A 12 -31.88 -33.45 -27.23
CA THR A 12 -31.38 -34.56 -26.43
C THR A 12 -30.36 -34.00 -25.47
N GLY A 13 -30.78 -33.93 -24.22
CA GLY A 13 -29.92 -33.52 -23.11
C GLY A 13 -28.74 -34.47 -23.02
N THR A 14 -27.54 -33.90 -23.15
CA THR A 14 -26.31 -34.48 -22.65
C THR A 14 -25.74 -33.44 -21.71
N ALA A 15 -25.91 -33.67 -20.41
CA ALA A 15 -25.08 -33.03 -19.41
C ALA A 15 -23.69 -33.68 -19.51
N PRO A 16 -22.60 -32.92 -19.67
CA PRO A 16 -21.33 -33.34 -19.14
C PRO A 16 -21.10 -32.66 -17.79
N ALA A 17 -20.62 -33.48 -16.88
CA ALA A 17 -19.76 -33.17 -15.74
C ALA A 17 -20.05 -31.88 -14.97
N ARG A 18 -20.44 -32.07 -13.71
CA ARG A 18 -20.12 -31.11 -12.64
C ARG A 18 -18.63 -30.75 -12.83
N GLU A 19 -18.37 -29.55 -13.33
CA GLU A 19 -17.06 -28.93 -13.17
C GLU A 19 -16.89 -28.81 -11.65
N ASP A 20 -16.07 -29.69 -11.08
CA ASP A 20 -15.46 -29.44 -9.79
C ASP A 20 -14.95 -28.00 -9.84
N PRO A 21 -15.41 -27.10 -8.95
CA PRO A 21 -14.80 -25.79 -8.89
C PRO A 21 -13.32 -26.02 -8.61
N ASP A 22 -12.49 -25.51 -9.52
CA ASP A 22 -11.04 -25.39 -9.37
C ASP A 22 -10.74 -25.10 -7.89
N PRO A 23 -9.86 -25.86 -7.20
CA PRO A 23 -9.51 -25.53 -5.84
C PRO A 23 -9.11 -24.06 -5.83
N PRO A 24 -9.64 -23.23 -4.90
CA PRO A 24 -9.25 -21.84 -4.83
C PRO A 24 -7.73 -21.83 -4.81
N THR A 25 -7.13 -21.22 -5.84
CA THR A 25 -5.69 -20.99 -5.88
C THR A 25 -5.30 -20.53 -4.49
N PRO A 26 -4.34 -21.21 -3.83
CA PRO A 26 -3.91 -20.81 -2.49
C PRO A 26 -3.67 -19.31 -2.57
N HIS A 27 -4.50 -18.57 -1.84
CA HIS A 27 -4.54 -17.13 -1.80
C HIS A 27 -3.16 -16.60 -2.13
N GLU A 28 -3.02 -15.82 -3.21
CA GLU A 28 -1.86 -14.95 -3.40
C GLU A 28 -1.69 -14.25 -2.05
N THR A 29 -0.78 -14.75 -1.23
CA THR A 29 -0.40 -14.15 0.04
C THR A 29 -0.10 -12.71 -0.37
N PRO A 30 -0.82 -11.70 0.16
CA PRO A 30 -0.69 -10.34 -0.34
C PRO A 30 0.79 -10.03 -0.37
N ASP A 31 1.31 -9.90 -1.60
CA ASP A 31 2.72 -9.75 -1.95
C ASP A 31 3.45 -9.14 -0.75
N GLU A 32 4.16 -9.98 0.02
CA GLU A 32 4.71 -9.57 1.31
C GLU A 32 5.78 -8.54 1.01
N TRP A 33 5.34 -7.28 1.01
CA TRP A 33 6.10 -6.19 0.42
C TRP A 33 7.44 -6.08 1.13
N SER A 34 8.49 -6.42 0.39
CA SER A 34 9.86 -6.29 0.84
C SER A 34 10.44 -4.97 0.32
N PRO A 35 10.88 -4.05 1.19
CA PRO A 35 11.50 -2.81 0.77
C PRO A 35 12.82 -3.09 0.04
N THR A 36 13.06 -2.34 -1.03
CA THR A 36 14.32 -2.39 -1.77
C THR A 36 15.48 -1.80 -0.95
N PRO A 37 16.75 -2.16 -1.25
CA PRO A 37 17.91 -1.54 -0.59
C PRO A 37 17.95 -0.01 -0.72
N GLU A 38 17.48 0.52 -1.85
CA GLU A 38 17.34 1.96 -2.09
C GLU A 38 16.29 2.58 -1.16
N GLU A 39 15.13 1.94 -1.00
CA GLU A 39 14.11 2.39 -0.05
C GLU A 39 14.64 2.37 1.39
N LEU A 40 15.39 1.34 1.79
CA LEU A 40 16.02 1.29 3.12
C LEU A 40 17.06 2.40 3.32
N ALA A 41 17.85 2.71 2.30
CA ALA A 41 18.79 3.83 2.34
C ALA A 41 18.07 5.18 2.43
N ALA A 42 16.95 5.33 1.71
CA ALA A 42 16.11 6.51 1.78
C ALA A 42 15.49 6.68 3.17
N VAL A 43 14.95 5.61 3.78
CA VAL A 43 14.43 5.62 5.16
C VAL A 43 15.49 6.13 6.13
N ARG A 44 16.71 5.56 6.12
CA ARG A 44 17.80 6.00 7.00
C ARG A 44 18.16 7.47 6.81
N THR A 45 18.23 7.91 5.55
CA THR A 45 18.52 9.31 5.20
C THR A 45 17.43 10.24 5.71
N THR A 46 16.16 9.86 5.54
CA THR A 46 15.01 10.62 6.04
C THR A 46 15.02 10.71 7.56
N VAL A 47 15.26 9.60 8.28
CA VAL A 47 15.39 9.60 9.75
C VAL A 47 16.48 10.55 10.20
N ALA A 48 17.69 10.48 9.62
CA ALA A 48 18.79 11.37 9.98
C ALA A 48 18.43 12.85 9.79
N ARG A 49 17.81 13.20 8.65
CA ARG A 49 17.37 14.58 8.35
C ARG A 49 16.27 15.05 9.30
N LEU A 50 15.33 14.19 9.68
CA LEU A 50 14.25 14.56 10.59
C LEU A 50 14.74 14.68 12.03
N ARG A 51 15.64 13.81 12.50
CA ARG A 51 16.28 13.96 13.82
C ARG A 51 17.02 15.30 13.94
N ALA A 52 17.68 15.74 12.88
CA ALA A 52 18.32 17.05 12.84
C ALA A 52 17.30 18.21 12.82
N ALA A 53 16.16 18.05 12.15
CA ALA A 53 15.14 19.08 12.02
C ALA A 53 14.20 19.20 13.24
N TYR A 54 14.04 18.12 14.01
CA TYR A 54 13.15 18.03 15.17
C TYR A 54 13.93 17.57 16.41
N PRO A 55 14.91 18.35 16.91
CA PRO A 55 15.80 17.92 17.99
C PRO A 55 15.10 17.73 19.34
N SER A 56 13.90 18.29 19.52
CA SER A 56 13.06 18.11 20.72
C SER A 56 12.20 16.85 20.69
N VAL A 57 12.10 16.16 19.55
CA VAL A 57 11.30 14.94 19.41
C VAL A 57 12.17 13.72 19.70
N ASP A 58 11.62 12.79 20.46
CA ASP A 58 12.27 11.52 20.75
C ASP A 58 12.63 10.74 19.46
N VAL A 59 13.79 10.08 19.51
CA VAL A 59 14.38 9.37 18.37
C VAL A 59 13.48 8.23 17.89
N ALA A 60 12.96 7.43 18.82
CA ALA A 60 12.09 6.31 18.47
C ALA A 60 10.78 6.81 17.86
N THR A 61 10.28 7.96 18.33
CA THR A 61 9.11 8.62 17.72
C THR A 61 9.39 9.04 16.27
N VAL A 62 10.56 9.62 15.98
CA VAL A 62 10.94 9.97 14.60
C VAL A 62 11.04 8.73 13.73
N GLU A 63 11.72 7.68 14.21
CA GLU A 63 11.89 6.41 13.48
C GLU A 63 10.53 5.75 13.17
N ALA A 64 9.68 5.58 14.18
CA ALA A 64 8.35 5.01 14.01
C ALA A 64 7.47 5.84 13.05
N THR A 65 7.58 7.17 13.10
CA THR A 65 6.84 8.07 12.20
C THR A 65 7.30 7.92 10.74
N VAL A 66 8.60 7.74 10.51
CA VAL A 66 9.14 7.50 9.16
C VAL A 66 8.73 6.12 8.67
N GLU A 67 8.86 5.09 9.49
CA GLU A 67 8.47 3.73 9.14
C GLU A 67 6.98 3.64 8.80
N ALA A 68 6.11 4.23 9.63
CA ALA A 68 4.68 4.30 9.36
C ALA A 68 4.37 5.06 8.06
N ALA A 69 5.09 6.15 7.78
CA ALA A 69 4.93 6.91 6.54
C ALA A 69 5.34 6.09 5.31
N TYR A 70 6.44 5.34 5.35
CA TYR A 70 6.83 4.43 4.26
C TYR A 70 5.87 3.25 4.12
N GLY A 71 5.47 2.63 5.24
CA GLY A 71 4.52 1.53 5.28
C GLY A 71 3.16 1.87 4.67
N SER A 72 2.72 3.12 4.80
CA SER A 72 1.48 3.59 4.16
C SER A 72 1.49 3.55 2.62
N PHE A 73 2.67 3.40 2.01
CA PHE A 73 2.84 3.24 0.57
C PHE A 73 3.08 1.80 0.15
N ARG A 74 2.93 0.79 1.03
CA ARG A 74 3.23 -0.63 0.73
C ARG A 74 2.62 -1.14 -0.60
N GLN A 75 1.41 -0.70 -0.93
CA GLN A 75 0.68 -1.08 -2.16
C GLN A 75 0.97 -0.16 -3.38
N ALA A 76 1.87 0.81 -3.28
CA ALA A 76 2.16 1.74 -4.37
C ALA A 76 2.87 1.05 -5.55
N LYS A 77 2.27 1.11 -6.74
CA LYS A 77 2.85 0.53 -7.96
C LYS A 77 4.06 1.32 -8.49
N VAL A 78 4.08 2.64 -8.28
CA VAL A 78 5.19 3.52 -8.69
C VAL A 78 5.95 3.98 -7.45
N ARG A 79 7.14 3.42 -7.23
CA ARG A 79 7.87 3.59 -5.97
C ARG A 79 8.92 4.71 -5.97
N LYS A 80 9.31 5.20 -7.15
CA LYS A 80 10.30 6.29 -7.31
C LYS A 80 10.00 7.55 -6.48
N TYR A 81 8.72 7.83 -6.21
CA TYR A 81 8.29 9.00 -5.46
C TYR A 81 8.01 8.73 -3.97
N VAL A 82 7.98 7.46 -3.55
CA VAL A 82 7.68 7.07 -2.17
C VAL A 82 8.57 7.77 -1.16
N PRO A 83 9.90 7.88 -1.35
CA PRO A 83 10.76 8.59 -0.39
C PRO A 83 10.35 10.04 -0.12
N ILE A 84 10.07 10.80 -1.18
CA ILE A 84 9.71 12.22 -1.08
C ILE A 84 8.35 12.38 -0.40
N LEU A 85 7.39 11.51 -0.75
CA LEU A 85 6.05 11.56 -0.18
C LEU A 85 6.04 11.11 1.29
N ALA A 86 6.81 10.08 1.63
CA ALA A 86 6.95 9.59 3.00
C ALA A 86 7.60 10.65 3.88
N GLU A 87 8.71 11.26 3.46
CA GLU A 87 9.34 12.35 4.22
C GLU A 87 8.38 13.52 4.46
N ARG A 88 7.64 13.95 3.43
CA ARG A 88 6.65 15.02 3.57
C ARG A 88 5.57 14.65 4.59
N ARG A 89 5.07 13.42 4.56
CA ARG A 89 4.08 12.91 5.52
C ARG A 89 4.65 12.89 6.94
N SER A 90 5.89 12.44 7.11
CA SER A 90 6.56 12.43 8.42
C SER A 90 6.74 13.83 8.99
N ARG A 91 7.20 14.82 8.19
CA ARG A 91 7.29 16.22 8.63
C ARG A 91 5.94 16.76 9.12
N LYS A 92 4.86 16.47 8.39
CA LYS A 92 3.50 16.89 8.78
C LYS A 92 3.09 16.27 10.11
N ALA A 93 3.34 14.97 10.31
CA ALA A 93 3.01 14.27 11.55
C ALA A 93 3.80 14.82 12.74
N LEU A 94 5.12 14.99 12.58
CA LEU A 94 5.99 15.54 13.63
C LEU A 94 5.63 16.99 13.99
N ALA A 95 5.33 17.83 12.99
CA ALA A 95 4.90 19.20 13.23
C ALA A 95 3.57 19.27 14.00
N ALA A 96 2.62 18.38 13.70
CA ALA A 96 1.34 18.33 14.39
C ALA A 96 1.48 17.92 15.87
N GLY A 97 2.43 17.04 16.20
CA GLY A 97 2.74 16.67 17.59
C GLY A 97 3.67 17.65 18.32
N SER A 98 4.33 18.55 17.60
CA SER A 98 5.30 19.52 18.13
C SER A 98 4.72 20.92 18.37
N LEU A 99 3.53 21.23 17.85
CA LEU A 99 2.88 22.51 18.14
C LEU A 99 2.50 22.55 19.64
N PRO A 100 3.03 23.51 20.43
CA PRO A 100 2.48 23.75 21.76
C PRO A 100 1.02 24.19 21.58
N ASP A 101 0.09 23.58 22.32
CA ASP A 101 -1.32 23.98 22.35
C ASP A 101 -1.44 25.44 22.82
N PRO A 102 -1.78 26.42 21.95
CA PRO A 102 -1.73 27.83 22.33
C PRO A 102 -2.97 28.29 23.11
N VAL A 103 -3.81 27.38 23.64
CA VAL A 103 -5.13 27.72 24.20
C VAL A 103 -5.31 27.36 25.68
N ARG A 104 -4.29 26.80 26.35
CA ARG A 104 -4.41 26.33 27.76
C ARG A 104 -3.71 27.18 28.82
N ASP A 105 -3.54 28.47 28.58
CA ASP A 105 -3.21 29.43 29.65
C ASP A 105 -4.16 30.63 29.59
N GLY A 106 -5.24 30.54 30.37
CA GLY A 106 -6.13 31.65 30.68
C GLY A 106 -6.83 31.35 32.01
N PRO A 107 -6.64 32.16 33.06
CA PRO A 107 -7.41 32.03 34.30
C PRO A 107 -8.89 32.40 34.11
#